data_AF-A0A524P3I8-F1
#
_entry.id   AF-A0A524P3I8-F1
#
_cell.length_a   1.000
_cell.length_b   1.000
_cell.length_c   1.000
_cell.angle_alpha   90.00
_cell.angle_beta   90.00
_cell.angle_gamma   90.00
#
_symmetry.space_group_name_H-M   'P 1'
#
loop_
_entity.id
_entity.type
_entity.pdbx_description
1 polymer ?
#
loop_
_entity_poly.entity_id
_entity_poly.type
_entity_poly.pdbx_seq_one_letter_code
_entity_poly.pdbx_strand_id
1 'polypeptide(L)'
;MLDVKNWEFFPERITLPITECNRYNAYNFEIPDLDLIDDDMRTRLGPYLLDPNTPFDFLHFQANYIVMYISISPKLKPGWTLKYGLFRSALEIAAEESTGTWDPDLKTIRPGEMDEKSQANMKILEAKVIGLNFFTVMAAIALPVEGFEKENIPQLLSVIMGNYTGMSSTAWGVRLEDVDFPDRYLEGFTGPTVGNEGIKQLLGDQITVGTIVKPKT
;
A
#
# COMPACT_ATOMS: atom_id res chain seq x y z
N MET A 1 27.80 -30.91 -7.35
CA MET A 1 26.38 -30.52 -7.21
C MET A 1 25.74 -31.58 -6.34
N LEU A 2 25.24 -31.21 -5.15
CA LEU A 2 24.53 -32.13 -4.27
C LEU A 2 23.15 -32.39 -4.89
N ASP A 3 22.91 -33.65 -5.27
CA ASP A 3 21.65 -34.10 -5.84
C ASP A 3 20.71 -34.42 -4.68
N VAL A 4 19.81 -33.49 -4.35
CA VAL A 4 18.84 -33.63 -3.27
C VAL A 4 17.65 -34.43 -3.80
N LYS A 5 17.60 -35.71 -3.47
CA LYS A 5 16.66 -36.68 -4.05
C LYS A 5 15.22 -36.60 -3.52
N ASN A 6 14.97 -35.93 -2.40
CA ASN A 6 13.68 -35.93 -1.72
C ASN A 6 13.22 -34.51 -1.41
N TRP A 7 12.73 -33.79 -2.43
CA TRP A 7 11.87 -32.64 -2.18
C TRP A 7 10.49 -33.16 -1.78
N GLU A 8 10.16 -33.09 -0.49
CA GLU A 8 8.79 -33.26 -0.02
C GLU A 8 8.09 -31.90 -0.07
N PHE A 9 7.25 -31.73 -1.08
CA PHE A 9 6.32 -30.61 -1.13
C PHE A 9 5.08 -30.98 -0.34
N PHE A 10 4.85 -30.30 0.79
CA PHE A 10 3.65 -30.49 1.58
C PHE A 10 2.48 -29.79 0.87
N PRO A 11 1.31 -30.43 0.77
CA PRO A 11 0.16 -29.91 0.02
C PRO A 11 -0.57 -28.74 0.74
N GLU A 12 -0.02 -28.24 1.84
CA GLU A 12 -0.72 -27.37 2.76
C GLU A 12 -0.60 -25.92 2.34
N ARG A 13 -1.64 -25.43 1.68
CA ARG A 13 -1.91 -23.99 1.63
C ARG A 13 -2.45 -23.59 3.01
N ILE A 14 -1.82 -22.62 3.67
CA ILE A 14 -2.41 -22.02 4.86
C ILE A 14 -3.73 -21.36 4.42
N THR A 15 -4.86 -21.88 4.91
CA THR A 15 -6.22 -21.36 4.67
C THR A 15 -6.82 -20.73 5.92
N LEU A 16 -6.02 -20.52 6.98
CA LEU A 16 -6.50 -19.89 8.20
C LEU A 16 -7.11 -18.53 7.84
N PRO A 17 -8.40 -18.30 8.14
CA PRO A 17 -8.97 -16.98 7.93
C PRO A 17 -8.19 -16.02 8.81
N ILE A 18 -7.58 -15.02 8.18
CA ILE A 18 -7.06 -13.87 8.90
C ILE A 18 -8.26 -13.35 9.70
N THR A 19 -8.14 -13.33 11.02
CA THR A 19 -9.13 -12.64 11.85
C THR A 19 -8.92 -11.18 11.52
N GLU A 20 -9.65 -10.69 10.50
CA GLU A 20 -9.44 -9.36 9.96
C GLU A 20 -9.80 -8.35 11.04
N CYS A 21 -8.76 -7.84 11.69
CA CYS A 21 -8.85 -6.55 12.33
C CYS A 21 -9.04 -5.56 11.19
N ASN A 22 -10.19 -4.89 11.13
CA ASN A 22 -10.37 -3.74 10.26
C ASN A 22 -9.32 -2.69 10.67
N ARG A 23 -8.21 -2.65 9.93
CA ARG A 23 -7.05 -1.80 10.23
C ARG A 23 -7.40 -0.32 10.15
N TYR A 24 -8.34 0.05 9.28
CA TYR A 24 -8.85 1.41 9.20
C TYR A 24 -9.39 1.88 10.57
N ASN A 25 -10.22 1.05 11.20
CA ASN A 25 -10.76 1.31 12.54
C ASN A 25 -9.69 1.17 13.62
N ALA A 26 -8.79 0.19 13.52
CA ALA A 26 -7.74 -0.04 14.52
C ALA A 26 -6.79 1.15 14.66
N TYR A 27 -6.46 1.80 13.55
CA TYR A 27 -5.65 3.02 13.51
C TYR A 27 -6.45 4.31 13.71
N ASN A 28 -7.77 4.22 13.94
CA ASN A 28 -8.68 5.35 14.10
C ASN A 28 -8.57 6.38 12.96
N PHE A 29 -8.63 5.90 11.71
CA PHE A 29 -8.65 6.80 10.56
C PHE A 29 -10.01 7.51 10.43
N GLU A 30 -9.95 8.75 9.97
CA GLU A 30 -11.10 9.56 9.59
C GLU A 30 -11.09 9.76 8.07
N ILE A 31 -12.28 9.89 7.48
CA ILE A 31 -12.42 10.21 6.06
C ILE A 31 -11.79 11.60 5.83
N PRO A 32 -10.90 11.76 4.82
CA PRO A 32 -10.25 13.05 4.58
C PRO A 32 -11.24 14.17 4.30
N ASP A 33 -11.09 15.28 5.02
CA ASP A 33 -11.93 16.47 4.88
C ASP A 33 -11.51 17.30 3.65
N LEU A 34 -12.40 17.39 2.66
CA LEU A 34 -12.15 18.10 1.40
C LEU A 34 -12.05 19.62 1.58
N ASP A 35 -12.52 20.18 2.70
CA ASP A 35 -12.39 21.61 3.00
C ASP A 35 -10.93 22.03 3.29
N LEU A 36 -10.05 21.06 3.56
CA LEU A 36 -8.62 21.28 3.73
C LEU A 36 -7.86 21.47 2.40
N ILE A 37 -8.54 21.32 1.26
CA ILE A 37 -7.94 21.31 -0.08
C ILE A 37 -8.12 22.68 -0.74
N ASP A 38 -7.01 23.29 -1.13
CA ASP A 38 -7.00 24.51 -1.94
C ASP A 38 -7.10 24.20 -3.45
N ASP A 39 -7.28 25.24 -4.26
CA ASP A 39 -7.43 25.08 -5.71
C ASP A 39 -6.18 24.52 -6.40
N ASP A 40 -4.99 24.77 -5.83
CA ASP A 40 -3.71 24.20 -6.31
C ASP A 40 -3.71 22.67 -6.15
N MET A 41 -4.00 22.19 -4.95
CA MET A 41 -4.13 20.76 -4.68
C MET A 41 -5.26 20.14 -5.50
N ARG A 42 -6.43 20.78 -5.59
CA ARG A 42 -7.56 20.23 -6.36
C ARG A 42 -7.21 20.05 -7.82
N THR A 43 -6.47 20.99 -8.41
CA THR A 43 -6.06 20.93 -9.81
C THR A 43 -5.06 19.81 -10.06
N ARG A 44 -4.03 19.68 -9.20
CA ARG A 44 -2.92 18.74 -9.44
C ARG A 44 -3.15 17.35 -8.85
N LEU A 45 -3.78 17.28 -7.69
CA LEU A 45 -3.92 16.09 -6.85
C LEU A 45 -5.38 15.62 -6.72
N GLY A 46 -6.31 16.32 -7.35
CA GLY A 46 -7.74 15.97 -7.40
C GLY A 46 -8.02 14.50 -7.75
N PRO A 47 -7.30 13.89 -8.71
CA PRO A 47 -7.49 12.48 -9.04
C PRO A 47 -7.23 11.53 -7.86
N TYR A 48 -6.45 11.89 -6.84
CA TYR A 48 -6.12 11.00 -5.72
C TYR A 48 -7.08 11.17 -4.52
N LEU A 49 -8.11 12.00 -4.67
CA LEU A 49 -9.16 12.22 -3.68
C LEU A 49 -10.24 11.16 -3.77
N LEU A 50 -10.91 10.91 -2.64
CA LEU A 50 -12.19 10.21 -2.62
C LEU A 50 -13.25 11.04 -3.37
N ASP A 51 -14.11 10.36 -4.12
CA ASP A 51 -15.28 10.99 -4.71
C ASP A 51 -16.31 11.31 -3.61
N PRO A 52 -16.63 12.60 -3.38
CA PRO A 52 -17.59 12.99 -2.34
C PRO A 52 -19.01 12.48 -2.58
N ASN A 53 -19.35 12.09 -3.82
CA ASN A 53 -20.68 11.58 -4.16
C ASN A 53 -20.81 10.07 -3.93
N THR A 54 -19.70 9.38 -3.69
CA THR A 54 -19.68 7.94 -3.45
C THR A 54 -19.59 7.67 -1.94
N PRO A 55 -20.56 6.95 -1.34
CA PRO A 55 -20.48 6.60 0.07
C PRO A 55 -19.20 5.83 0.38
N PHE A 56 -18.53 6.21 1.48
CA PHE A 56 -17.33 5.53 1.90
C PHE A 56 -17.64 4.11 2.39
N ASP A 57 -16.96 3.13 1.81
CA ASP A 57 -17.02 1.73 2.20
C ASP A 57 -15.59 1.15 2.26
N PHE A 58 -15.07 0.95 3.46
CA PHE A 58 -13.74 0.41 3.63
C PHE A 58 -13.63 -1.05 3.16
N LEU A 59 -14.70 -1.86 3.25
CA LEU A 59 -14.66 -3.25 2.79
C LEU A 59 -14.49 -3.33 1.27
N HIS A 60 -15.07 -2.38 0.54
CA HIS A 60 -14.81 -2.23 -0.89
C HIS A 60 -13.32 -2.01 -1.18
N PHE A 61 -12.65 -1.12 -0.44
CA PHE A 61 -11.21 -0.89 -0.59
C PHE A 61 -10.40 -2.13 -0.24
N GLN A 62 -10.68 -2.75 0.90
CA GLN A 62 -9.99 -3.96 1.36
C GLN A 62 -10.10 -5.13 0.36
N ALA A 63 -11.24 -5.29 -0.31
CA ALA A 63 -11.47 -6.36 -1.28
C ALA A 63 -10.83 -6.10 -2.66
N ASN A 64 -10.58 -4.83 -3.02
CA ASN A 64 -10.20 -4.47 -4.39
C ASN A 64 -8.84 -3.76 -4.50
N TYR A 65 -8.26 -3.28 -3.41
CA TYR A 65 -7.07 -2.45 -3.40
C TYR A 65 -6.02 -3.04 -2.46
N ILE A 66 -4.75 -2.83 -2.79
CA ILE A 66 -3.68 -2.94 -1.81
C ILE A 66 -3.73 -1.65 -0.99
N VAL A 67 -4.04 -1.74 0.31
CA VAL A 67 -4.13 -0.56 1.18
C VAL A 67 -2.86 -0.48 2.01
N MET A 68 -2.06 0.56 1.79
CA MET A 68 -0.88 0.83 2.62
C MET A 68 -1.20 1.84 3.71
N TYR A 69 -0.68 1.58 4.90
CA TYR A 69 -0.79 2.45 6.07
C TYR A 69 0.57 3.05 6.36
N ILE A 70 0.67 4.37 6.24
CA ILE A 70 1.94 5.07 6.36
C ILE A 70 1.88 6.13 7.46
N SER A 71 2.95 6.27 8.24
CA SER A 71 3.19 7.47 9.05
C SER A 71 4.02 8.47 8.25
N ILE A 72 3.66 9.74 8.32
CA ILE A 72 4.26 10.81 7.55
C ILE A 72 4.72 11.91 8.50
N SER A 73 5.96 12.35 8.38
CA SER A 73 6.43 13.58 9.01
C SER A 73 6.41 14.71 7.97
N PRO A 74 5.30 15.44 7.77
CA PRO A 74 5.16 16.38 6.66
C PRO A 74 6.10 17.57 6.82
N LYS A 75 6.62 18.07 5.70
CA LYS A 75 7.50 19.24 5.67
C LYS A 75 6.68 20.51 5.50
N LEU A 76 6.28 21.10 6.62
CA LEU A 76 5.39 22.26 6.64
C LEU A 76 6.09 23.52 6.09
N LYS A 77 5.42 24.20 5.15
CA LYS A 77 5.81 25.53 4.65
C LYS A 77 5.17 26.64 5.51
N PRO A 78 5.68 27.88 5.46
CA PRO A 78 5.04 29.00 6.17
C PRO A 78 3.55 29.10 5.84
N GLY A 79 2.71 29.15 6.89
CA GLY A 79 1.25 29.20 6.77
C GLY A 79 0.56 27.83 6.71
N TRP A 80 1.28 26.72 6.55
CA TRP A 80 0.67 25.40 6.54
C TRP A 80 0.37 24.90 7.96
N THR A 81 -0.83 24.37 8.16
CA THR A 81 -1.18 23.61 9.35
C THR A 81 -0.70 22.16 9.22
N LEU A 82 -0.63 21.43 10.33
CA LEU A 82 -0.31 20.00 10.30
C LEU A 82 -1.36 19.21 9.47
N LYS A 83 -2.64 19.55 9.60
CA LYS A 83 -3.71 18.88 8.85
C LYS A 83 -3.55 19.05 7.34
N TYR A 84 -3.34 20.30 6.91
CA TYR A 84 -3.08 20.63 5.51
C TYR A 84 -1.82 19.91 5.01
N GLY A 85 -0.71 20.01 5.75
CA GLY A 85 0.56 19.41 5.35
C GLY A 85 0.47 17.89 5.25
N LEU A 86 -0.15 17.22 6.22
CA LEU A 86 -0.34 15.77 6.20
C LEU A 86 -1.17 15.34 4.99
N PHE A 87 -2.31 16.00 4.75
CA PHE A 87 -3.18 15.63 3.64
C PHE A 87 -2.48 15.85 2.29
N ARG A 88 -1.82 17.00 2.11
CA ARG A 88 -1.02 17.28 0.91
C ARG A 88 0.05 16.23 0.70
N SER A 89 0.81 15.89 1.75
CA SER A 89 1.88 14.88 1.65
C SER A 89 1.32 13.51 1.28
N ALA A 90 0.21 13.09 1.88
CA ALA A 90 -0.45 11.83 1.53
C ALA A 90 -0.88 11.79 0.05
N LEU A 91 -1.43 12.89 -0.46
CA LEU A 91 -1.84 13.00 -1.87
C LEU A 91 -0.65 13.01 -2.83
N GLU A 92 0.44 13.71 -2.48
CA GLU A 92 1.67 13.69 -3.28
C GLU A 92 2.28 12.28 -3.33
N ILE A 93 2.27 11.55 -2.21
CA ILE A 93 2.72 10.15 -2.16
C ILE A 93 1.80 9.25 -2.99
N ALA A 94 0.48 9.38 -2.85
CA ALA A 94 -0.48 8.62 -3.65
C ALA A 94 -0.26 8.84 -5.15
N ALA A 95 0.04 10.07 -5.55
CA ALA A 95 0.38 10.40 -6.92
C ALA A 95 1.66 9.69 -7.38
N GLU A 96 2.76 9.83 -6.64
CA GLU A 96 4.07 9.30 -7.02
C GLU A 96 4.11 7.76 -7.07
N GLU A 97 3.33 7.09 -6.21
CA GLU A 97 3.25 5.61 -6.17
C GLU A 97 2.18 5.02 -7.09
N SER A 98 1.51 5.82 -7.92
CA SER A 98 0.56 5.29 -8.90
C SER A 98 0.77 5.86 -10.29
N THR A 99 0.11 6.98 -10.61
CA THR A 99 0.00 7.49 -11.98
C THR A 99 0.60 8.89 -12.17
N GLY A 100 1.03 9.52 -11.08
CA GLY A 100 1.49 10.90 -11.05
C GLY A 100 2.97 11.07 -11.37
N THR A 101 3.36 12.33 -11.60
CA THR A 101 4.75 12.74 -11.65
C THR A 101 4.91 14.17 -11.15
N TRP A 102 6.14 14.57 -10.86
CA TRP A 102 6.50 15.94 -10.47
C TRP A 102 6.44 16.95 -11.63
N ASP A 103 6.46 16.49 -12.88
CA ASP A 103 6.43 17.34 -14.08
C ASP A 103 4.99 17.72 -14.48
N PRO A 104 4.56 18.98 -14.30
CA PRO A 104 3.24 19.44 -14.72
C PRO A 104 3.10 19.54 -16.25
N ASP A 105 4.20 19.44 -17.00
CA ASP A 105 4.27 19.66 -18.44
C ASP A 105 4.25 18.37 -19.26
N LEU A 106 4.19 17.22 -18.58
CA LEU A 106 4.21 15.92 -19.24
C LEU A 106 2.89 15.68 -20.01
N LYS A 107 2.96 15.82 -21.33
CA LYS A 107 1.80 15.77 -22.24
C LYS A 107 1.00 14.47 -22.16
N THR A 108 1.64 13.36 -21.81
CA THR A 108 1.00 12.05 -21.68
C THR A 108 0.12 11.94 -20.44
N ILE A 109 0.22 12.90 -19.50
CA ILE A 109 -0.61 12.94 -18.28
C ILE A 109 -1.54 14.16 -18.22
N ARG A 110 -1.44 15.07 -19.20
CA ARG A 110 -2.21 16.31 -19.23
C ARG A 110 -3.65 16.07 -19.73
N PRO A 111 -4.65 16.55 -18.97
CA PRO A 111 -6.04 16.52 -19.43
C PRO A 111 -6.19 17.23 -20.78
N GLY A 112 -6.75 16.53 -21.78
CA GLY A 112 -7.01 17.06 -23.12
C GLY A 112 -5.90 16.85 -24.16
N GLU A 113 -4.68 16.48 -23.75
CA GLU A 113 -3.60 16.06 -24.68
C GLU A 113 -3.38 14.54 -24.71
N MET A 114 -3.87 13.85 -23.68
CA MET A 114 -3.79 12.41 -23.53
C MET A 114 -4.77 11.67 -24.44
N ASP A 115 -4.35 10.55 -25.03
CA ASP A 115 -5.26 9.69 -25.80
C ASP A 115 -6.31 9.02 -24.92
N GLU A 116 -7.45 8.65 -25.51
CA GLU A 116 -8.60 8.10 -24.78
C GLU A 116 -8.28 6.83 -23.97
N LYS A 117 -7.35 5.98 -24.44
CA LYS A 117 -6.99 4.75 -23.74
C LYS A 117 -6.16 5.04 -22.51
N SER A 118 -5.18 5.94 -22.62
CA SER A 118 -4.39 6.39 -21.48
C SER A 118 -5.29 7.06 -20.43
N GLN A 119 -6.31 7.84 -20.85
CA GLN A 119 -7.28 8.44 -19.92
C GLN A 119 -8.11 7.40 -19.18
N ALA A 120 -8.55 6.36 -19.89
CA ALA A 120 -9.28 5.24 -19.29
C ALA A 120 -8.40 4.47 -18.30
N ASN A 121 -7.14 4.22 -18.64
CA ASN A 121 -6.20 3.51 -17.76
C ASN A 121 -5.90 4.31 -16.49
N MET A 122 -5.70 5.62 -16.58
CA MET A 122 -5.46 6.45 -15.38
C MET A 122 -6.59 6.34 -14.36
N LYS A 123 -7.84 6.44 -14.82
CA LYS A 123 -9.01 6.31 -13.94
C LYS A 123 -9.08 4.97 -13.19
N ILE A 124 -8.46 3.92 -13.75
CA ILE A 124 -8.42 2.59 -13.15
C ILE A 124 -7.23 2.46 -12.18
N LEU A 125 -6.12 3.14 -12.46
CA LEU A 125 -4.84 2.94 -11.77
C LEU A 125 -4.52 3.98 -10.69
N GLU A 126 -5.26 5.09 -10.64
CA GLU A 126 -5.09 6.14 -9.64
C GLU A 126 -5.28 5.61 -8.20
N ALA A 127 -4.27 5.83 -7.36
CA ALA A 127 -4.40 5.60 -5.93
C ALA A 127 -5.41 6.58 -5.29
N LYS A 128 -5.95 6.22 -4.13
CA LYS A 128 -6.84 7.10 -3.35
C LYS A 128 -6.34 7.25 -1.92
N VAL A 129 -6.30 8.47 -1.41
CA VAL A 129 -6.12 8.72 0.03
C VAL A 129 -7.47 8.48 0.69
N ILE A 130 -7.60 7.39 1.43
CA ILE A 130 -8.89 6.92 1.96
C ILE A 130 -9.10 7.25 3.45
N GLY A 131 -8.03 7.61 4.16
CA GLY A 131 -8.09 7.90 5.58
C GLY A 131 -6.91 8.72 6.07
N LEU A 132 -7.14 9.58 7.05
CA LEU A 132 -6.12 10.35 7.76
C LEU A 132 -6.33 10.25 9.26
N ASN A 133 -5.23 10.18 10.02
CA ASN A 133 -5.25 10.37 11.46
C ASN A 133 -4.25 11.46 11.81
N PHE A 134 -4.76 12.62 12.21
CA PHE A 134 -3.93 13.79 12.51
C PHE A 134 -3.21 13.70 13.86
N PHE A 135 -3.67 12.83 14.77
CA PHE A 135 -3.04 12.63 16.08
C PHE A 135 -1.80 11.75 15.97
N THR A 136 -1.89 10.65 15.21
CA THR A 136 -0.76 9.75 14.95
C THR A 136 0.03 10.13 13.71
N VAL A 137 -0.44 11.12 12.95
CA VAL A 137 0.17 11.62 11.71
C VAL A 137 0.29 10.52 10.65
N MET A 138 -0.79 9.76 10.49
CA MET A 138 -0.87 8.63 9.57
C MET A 138 -1.82 8.90 8.40
N ALA A 139 -1.59 8.20 7.29
CA ALA A 139 -2.47 8.14 6.14
C ALA A 139 -2.70 6.68 5.71
N ALA A 140 -3.91 6.40 5.22
CA ALA A 140 -4.26 5.17 4.53
C ALA A 140 -4.40 5.49 3.03
N ILE A 141 -3.64 4.78 2.20
CA ILE A 141 -3.61 4.98 0.74
C ILE A 141 -3.98 3.66 0.06
N ALA A 142 -5.03 3.68 -0.74
CA ALA A 142 -5.52 2.53 -1.49
C ALA A 142 -4.99 2.55 -2.92
N LEU A 143 -4.25 1.52 -3.30
CA LEU A 143 -3.66 1.31 -4.62
C LEU A 143 -4.46 0.24 -5.38
N PRO A 144 -5.02 0.55 -6.57
CA PRO A 144 -5.77 -0.43 -7.35
C PRO A 144 -4.93 -1.66 -7.66
N VAL A 145 -5.47 -2.87 -7.43
CA VAL A 145 -4.74 -4.12 -7.69
C VAL A 145 -4.35 -4.27 -9.16
N GLU A 146 -5.11 -3.66 -10.06
CA GLU A 146 -4.90 -3.65 -11.50
C GLU A 146 -3.53 -3.05 -11.88
N GLY A 147 -2.93 -2.24 -11.01
CA GLY A 147 -1.57 -1.71 -11.16
C GLY A 147 -0.45 -2.67 -10.76
N PHE A 148 -0.76 -3.86 -10.27
CA PHE A 148 0.22 -4.82 -9.76
C PHE A 148 0.30 -6.06 -10.64
N GLU A 149 1.53 -6.51 -10.85
CA GLU A 149 1.79 -7.78 -11.51
C GLU A 149 1.55 -8.94 -10.54
N LYS A 150 0.85 -9.99 -11.02
CA LYS A 150 0.59 -11.18 -10.22
C LYS A 150 1.90 -11.89 -9.88
N GLU A 151 2.02 -12.37 -8.66
CA GLU A 151 3.16 -13.19 -8.20
C GLU A 151 4.52 -12.48 -8.24
N ASN A 152 4.55 -11.15 -8.35
CA ASN A 152 5.77 -10.36 -8.47
C ASN A 152 6.02 -9.51 -7.21
N ILE A 153 6.68 -10.09 -6.20
CA ILE A 153 7.07 -9.38 -4.97
C ILE A 153 8.00 -8.18 -5.26
N PRO A 154 9.01 -8.27 -6.16
CA PRO A 154 9.82 -7.11 -6.52
C PRO A 154 9.02 -5.93 -7.05
N GLN A 155 8.06 -6.16 -7.96
CA GLN A 155 7.21 -5.07 -8.49
C GLN A 155 6.32 -4.50 -7.41
N LEU A 156 5.73 -5.33 -6.57
CA LEU A 156 4.97 -4.88 -5.39
C LEU A 156 5.80 -3.93 -4.53
N LEU A 157 6.99 -4.36 -4.09
CA LEU A 157 7.87 -3.58 -3.23
C LEU A 157 8.34 -2.28 -3.91
N SER A 158 8.51 -2.28 -5.22
CA SER A 158 8.88 -1.08 -5.98
C SER A 158 7.82 0.03 -5.92
N VAL A 159 6.56 -0.33 -5.62
CA VAL A 159 5.44 0.59 -5.48
C VAL A 159 5.16 0.89 -4.01
N ILE A 160 4.96 -0.13 -3.16
CA ILE A 160 4.56 0.13 -1.75
C ILE A 160 5.70 0.60 -0.86
N MET A 161 6.95 0.55 -1.32
CA MET A 161 8.14 1.03 -0.62
C MET A 161 9.07 1.80 -1.57
N GLY A 162 8.49 2.38 -2.62
CA GLY A 162 9.20 2.98 -3.74
C GLY A 162 9.69 4.40 -3.51
N ASN A 163 9.25 5.27 -4.40
CA ASN A 163 9.77 6.61 -4.61
C ASN A 163 9.57 7.54 -3.41
N TYR A 164 8.52 7.34 -2.62
CA TYR A 164 8.20 8.17 -1.47
C TYR A 164 9.29 8.14 -0.39
N THR A 165 10.12 7.09 -0.36
CA THR A 165 11.26 7.00 0.55
C THR A 165 12.32 8.08 0.26
N GLY A 166 12.31 8.66 -0.95
CA GLY A 166 13.18 9.74 -1.40
C GLY A 166 12.54 11.13 -1.51
N MET A 167 11.24 11.30 -1.20
CA MET A 167 10.49 12.54 -1.41
C MET A 167 10.77 13.63 -0.35
N SER A 168 12.01 14.13 -0.33
CA SER A 168 12.51 15.12 0.65
C SER A 168 11.87 16.52 0.56
N SER A 169 11.18 16.83 -0.55
CA SER A 169 10.37 18.04 -0.73
C SER A 169 9.01 17.95 -0.03
N THR A 170 8.48 16.74 0.13
CA THR A 170 7.13 16.47 0.64
C THR A 170 7.14 16.18 2.13
N ALA A 171 8.09 15.37 2.61
CA ALA A 171 8.17 14.93 4.00
C ALA A 171 9.62 14.86 4.48
N TRP A 172 9.80 14.97 5.81
CA TRP A 172 11.07 14.67 6.47
C TRP A 172 11.33 13.17 6.60
N GLY A 173 10.26 12.38 6.61
CA GLY A 173 10.32 10.92 6.65
C GLY A 173 8.93 10.34 6.47
N VAL A 174 8.89 9.14 5.90
CA VAL A 174 7.69 8.33 5.71
C VAL A 174 8.04 6.90 6.11
N ARG A 175 7.17 6.23 6.85
CA ARG A 175 7.35 4.82 7.22
C ARG A 175 6.10 4.03 6.86
N LEU A 176 6.30 2.90 6.19
CA LEU A 176 5.25 1.89 6.00
C LEU A 176 5.02 1.17 7.33
N GLU A 177 3.83 1.32 7.89
CA GLU A 177 3.44 0.70 9.15
C GLU A 177 2.81 -0.66 8.92
N ASP A 178 1.95 -0.77 7.91
CA ASP A 178 1.19 -1.99 7.61
C ASP A 178 0.63 -1.98 6.19
N VAL A 179 0.16 -3.13 5.72
CA VAL A 179 -0.47 -3.31 4.40
C VAL A 179 -1.62 -4.33 4.47
N ASP A 180 -2.77 -3.96 3.89
CA ASP A 180 -3.82 -4.90 3.48
C ASP A 180 -3.59 -5.33 2.03
N PHE A 181 -3.75 -6.64 1.79
CA PHE A 181 -3.79 -7.21 0.46
C PHE A 181 -5.15 -7.86 0.25
N PRO A 182 -5.81 -7.64 -0.90
CA PRO A 182 -7.06 -8.31 -1.19
C PRO A 182 -6.78 -9.78 -1.52
N ASP A 183 -7.69 -10.68 -1.12
CA ASP A 183 -7.55 -12.13 -1.36
C ASP A 183 -7.24 -12.47 -2.83
N ARG A 184 -7.92 -11.78 -3.77
CA ARG A 184 -7.72 -11.96 -5.22
C ARG A 184 -6.28 -11.70 -5.69
N TYR A 185 -5.52 -10.89 -4.97
CA TYR A 185 -4.10 -10.63 -5.25
C TYR A 185 -3.22 -11.72 -4.64
N LEU A 186 -3.52 -12.10 -3.40
CA LEU A 186 -2.78 -13.13 -2.66
C LEU A 186 -2.95 -14.54 -3.27
N GLU A 187 -4.06 -14.80 -3.95
CA GLU A 187 -4.37 -16.09 -4.57
C GLU A 187 -3.31 -16.60 -5.56
N GLY A 188 -2.50 -15.71 -6.15
CA GLY A 188 -1.37 -16.14 -7.01
C GLY A 188 -0.17 -16.64 -6.22
N PHE A 189 0.04 -16.17 -4.99
CA PHE A 189 1.25 -16.50 -4.23
C PHE A 189 1.13 -17.88 -3.57
N THR A 190 2.19 -18.67 -3.69
CA THR A 190 2.29 -20.01 -3.06
C THR A 190 2.20 -19.94 -1.53
N GLY A 191 2.71 -18.85 -0.94
CA GLY A 191 2.89 -18.75 0.50
C GLY A 191 3.94 -19.74 1.03
N PRO A 192 3.95 -20.03 2.35
CA PRO A 192 4.90 -20.96 2.93
C PRO A 192 4.59 -22.41 2.53
N THR A 193 5.59 -23.15 2.03
CA THR A 193 5.43 -24.54 1.54
C THR A 193 5.05 -25.55 2.63
N VAL A 194 5.51 -25.36 3.87
CA VAL A 194 5.26 -26.31 4.99
C VAL A 194 4.25 -25.73 5.99
N GLY A 195 4.19 -24.40 6.14
CA GLY A 195 3.31 -23.74 7.11
C GLY A 195 3.51 -24.21 8.56
N ASN A 196 2.62 -23.76 9.44
CA ASN A 196 2.62 -24.17 10.85
C ASN A 196 2.19 -25.64 11.03
N GLU A 197 1.16 -26.06 10.28
CA GLU A 197 0.59 -27.41 10.40
C GLU A 197 1.57 -28.48 9.91
N GLY A 198 2.25 -28.28 8.78
CA GLY A 198 3.28 -29.20 8.31
C GLY A 198 4.46 -29.31 9.27
N ILE A 199 4.84 -28.21 9.94
CA ILE A 199 5.86 -28.27 11.02
C ILE A 199 5.37 -29.15 12.17
N LYS A 200 4.11 -28.98 12.60
CA LYS A 200 3.49 -29.80 13.66
C LYS A 200 3.37 -31.27 13.27
N GLN A 201 3.12 -31.59 12.00
CA GLN A 201 3.09 -32.97 11.52
C GLN A 201 4.47 -33.63 11.57
N LEU A 202 5.52 -32.89 11.21
CA LEU A 202 6.90 -33.39 11.17
C LEU A 202 7.50 -33.55 12.57
N LEU A 203 7.24 -32.61 13.48
CA LEU A 203 7.94 -32.49 14.76
C LEU A 203 7.03 -32.70 15.99
N GLY A 204 5.73 -32.86 15.78
CA GLY A 204 4.69 -32.86 16.82
C GLY A 204 4.21 -31.43 17.16
N ASP A 205 3.01 -31.33 17.72
CA ASP A 205 2.44 -30.06 18.21
C ASP A 205 3.04 -29.66 19.57
N GLN A 206 4.31 -29.31 19.55
CA GLN A 206 5.09 -28.90 20.71
C GLN A 206 6.10 -27.81 20.34
N ILE A 207 6.63 -27.12 21.35
CA ILE A 207 7.66 -26.10 21.15
C ILE A 207 8.92 -26.77 20.57
N THR A 208 9.30 -26.36 19.36
CA THR A 208 10.54 -26.81 18.73
C THR A 208 11.76 -26.16 19.40
N VAL A 209 12.74 -26.98 19.79
CA VAL A 209 14.01 -26.51 20.36
C VAL A 209 15.13 -26.74 19.35
N GLY A 210 15.87 -25.68 19.01
CA GLY A 210 17.01 -25.73 18.09
C GLY A 210 18.24 -25.03 18.65
N THR A 211 19.42 -25.36 18.11
CA THR A 211 20.69 -24.68 18.42
C THR A 211 21.46 -24.37 17.13
N ILE A 212 22.35 -23.38 17.20
CA ILE A 212 23.22 -22.98 16.08
C ILE A 212 24.66 -23.33 16.48
N VAL A 213 25.32 -24.21 15.73
CA VAL A 213 26.72 -24.57 15.97
C VAL A 213 27.61 -23.32 15.89
N LYS A 214 28.60 -23.24 16.80
CA LYS A 214 29.58 -22.14 16.90
C LYS A 214 31.02 -22.69 16.85
N PRO A 215 32.01 -21.95 16.30
CA PRO A 215 31.92 -20.60 15.75
C PRO A 215 31.09 -20.56 14.45
N LYS A 216 30.65 -19.34 14.07
CA LYS A 216 29.78 -19.16 12.90
C LYS A 216 30.47 -19.60 11.60
N THR A 217 31.79 -19.47 11.54
CA THR A 217 32.69 -19.78 10.41
C THR A 217 34.06 -20.16 10.95
#